data_AF-A0A928N756-F1
#
_entry.id   AF-A0A928N756-F1
#
_cell.length_a   1.000
_cell.length_b   1.000
_cell.length_c   1.000
_cell.angle_alpha   90.00
_cell.angle_beta   90.00
_cell.angle_gamma   90.00
#
_symmetry.space_group_name_H-M   'P 1'
#
loop_
_entity.id
_entity.type
_entity.pdbx_description
1 polymer ?
#
loop_
_entity_poly.entity_id
_entity_poly.type
_entity_poly.pdbx_seq_one_letter_code
_entity_poly.pdbx_strand_id
1 'polypeptide(L)'
;MNKREWKSLLITLAAILIIGSVLTGVAVSSLTAKPVAVEITPEPTPEPVDMKPLREQVEEAIAGIGGDWSFYVKHLDSDSVLEYQNQQLQPASVIKMFRMIAFYRALQEGLISSSPEILDTVKRMIIYSENAASNEVVTYIGNGDFYKGAEYVNETAAKLGCTQTQDGMMLFDYDPGYLVPGINYSCVTDCGIALEKIYRKECISPKYDEEMLKLLLGQTRREKIPALLPEGTKIANKTGETDDIQADVGIVFSPKGDYVICAMVNNTRSSWDSHQAIAKLSEITYNFFNDKGNSEE
;
A
#
# COMPACT_ATOMS: atom_id res chain seq x y z
N MET A 1 -13.54 19.34 54.11
CA MET A 1 -14.50 19.50 55.24
C MET A 1 -15.38 20.69 54.90
N ASN A 2 -16.72 20.70 54.92
CA ASN A 2 -17.71 19.78 55.46
C ASN A 2 -19.06 19.92 54.70
N LYS A 3 -19.88 18.86 54.77
CA LYS A 3 -21.26 18.76 54.23
C LYS A 3 -22.27 19.43 55.18
N ARG A 4 -23.48 19.73 54.64
CA ARG A 4 -24.73 20.25 55.26
C ARG A 4 -24.85 21.78 55.13
N GLU A 5 -25.87 22.38 54.51
CA GLU A 5 -27.30 22.03 54.53
C GLU A 5 -28.06 22.69 53.36
N TRP A 6 -28.99 21.94 52.77
CA TRP A 6 -29.97 22.39 51.79
C TRP A 6 -31.21 22.98 52.47
N LYS A 7 -31.95 23.80 51.72
CA LYS A 7 -33.36 24.23 51.85
C LYS A 7 -33.58 25.65 52.42
N SER A 8 -33.99 26.57 51.54
CA SER A 8 -35.29 27.27 51.61
C SER A 8 -35.31 28.52 50.70
N LEU A 9 -36.24 28.57 49.73
CA LEU A 9 -37.17 29.68 49.45
C LEU A 9 -37.84 29.55 48.07
N LEU A 10 -38.96 28.84 48.16
CA LEU A 10 -40.23 28.86 47.45
C LEU A 10 -40.82 30.25 47.02
N ILE A 11 -41.67 30.18 45.96
CA ILE A 11 -42.95 30.92 45.71
C ILE A 11 -42.81 32.32 45.04
N THR A 12 -43.48 32.71 43.94
CA THR A 12 -44.91 32.71 43.48
C THR A 12 -44.89 33.09 41.96
N LEU A 13 -45.83 32.80 41.04
CA LEU A 13 -47.28 33.04 41.05
C LEU A 13 -47.94 32.35 39.82
N ALA A 14 -49.13 31.80 40.04
CA ALA A 14 -50.01 31.15 39.07
C ALA A 14 -50.96 32.13 38.37
N ALA A 15 -51.50 31.74 37.22
CA ALA A 15 -52.78 32.23 36.70
C ALA A 15 -53.53 31.09 35.99
N ILE A 16 -54.79 30.91 36.39
CA ILE A 16 -55.78 29.89 35.97
C ILE A 16 -56.80 30.57 35.05
N LEU A 17 -57.29 29.88 34.00
CA LEU A 17 -58.73 29.85 33.66
C LEU A 17 -59.10 28.72 32.69
N ILE A 18 -60.28 28.16 32.97
CA ILE A 18 -60.92 26.92 32.51
C ILE A 18 -61.86 27.21 31.32
N ILE A 19 -62.15 26.22 30.45
CA ILE A 19 -63.51 25.89 29.90
C ILE A 19 -63.46 24.57 29.09
N GLY A 20 -64.29 23.59 29.51
CA GLY A 20 -65.31 22.92 28.67
C GLY A 20 -64.96 21.89 27.58
N SER A 21 -65.11 20.60 27.93
CA SER A 21 -65.75 19.50 27.18
C SER A 21 -65.65 19.40 25.63
N VAL A 22 -65.15 18.27 25.13
CA VAL A 22 -65.91 17.20 24.41
C VAL A 22 -64.91 16.11 23.98
N LEU A 23 -65.20 14.87 24.38
CA LEU A 23 -64.55 13.66 23.90
C LEU A 23 -65.00 13.36 22.47
N THR A 24 -64.06 13.32 21.52
CA THR A 24 -64.14 12.42 20.36
C THR A 24 -62.85 11.62 20.32
N GLY A 25 -62.99 10.31 20.53
CA GLY A 25 -61.87 9.37 20.53
C GLY A 25 -61.32 9.20 19.11
N VAL A 26 -60.02 9.38 18.97
CA VAL A 26 -59.24 8.73 17.93
C VAL A 26 -58.12 8.00 18.65
N ALA A 27 -58.27 6.68 18.77
CA ALA A 27 -57.17 5.82 19.18
C ALA A 27 -56.15 5.80 18.04
N VAL A 28 -55.05 6.53 18.18
CA VAL A 28 -53.89 6.34 17.32
C VAL A 28 -53.20 5.06 17.80
N SER A 29 -53.49 3.95 17.12
CA SER A 29 -52.75 2.70 17.32
C SER A 29 -51.32 2.91 16.82
N SER A 30 -50.38 2.99 17.76
CA SER A 30 -48.95 3.00 17.49
C SER A 30 -48.54 1.64 16.93
N LEU A 31 -48.47 1.53 15.60
CA LEU A 31 -47.80 0.42 14.92
C LEU A 31 -46.28 0.61 15.08
N THR A 32 -45.71 0.11 16.17
CA THR A 32 -44.25 -0.08 16.25
C THR A 32 -43.89 -1.26 15.34
N ALA A 33 -43.40 -0.98 14.14
CA ALA A 33 -42.74 -1.99 13.32
C ALA A 33 -41.51 -2.49 14.09
N LYS A 34 -41.43 -3.80 14.33
CA LYS A 34 -40.22 -4.42 14.89
C LYS A 34 -39.07 -4.22 13.89
N PRO A 35 -37.87 -3.84 14.34
CA PRO A 35 -36.71 -3.79 13.45
C PRO A 35 -36.48 -5.21 12.89
N VAL A 36 -36.56 -5.34 11.57
CA VAL A 36 -36.15 -6.55 10.87
C VAL A 36 -34.63 -6.57 10.92
N ALA A 37 -34.06 -7.51 11.65
CA ALA A 37 -32.64 -7.78 11.59
C ALA A 37 -32.34 -8.26 10.16
N VAL A 38 -31.63 -7.44 9.39
CA VAL A 38 -31.05 -7.87 8.13
C VAL A 38 -29.86 -8.74 8.51
N GLU A 39 -30.05 -10.05 8.40
CA GLU A 39 -28.97 -11.02 8.53
C GLU A 39 -28.06 -10.83 7.31
N ILE A 40 -26.98 -10.05 7.48
CA ILE A 40 -25.95 -9.91 6.45
C ILE A 40 -25.17 -11.21 6.45
N THR A 41 -25.56 -12.15 5.59
CA THR A 41 -24.72 -13.31 5.29
C THR A 41 -23.44 -12.80 4.63
N PRO A 42 -22.24 -13.07 5.18
CA PRO A 42 -21.00 -12.70 4.51
C PRO A 42 -20.97 -13.38 3.14
N GLU A 43 -20.60 -12.62 2.10
CA GLU A 43 -20.37 -13.21 0.78
C GLU A 43 -19.29 -14.31 0.91
N PRO A 44 -19.46 -15.45 0.23
CA PRO A 44 -18.45 -16.50 0.25
C PRO A 44 -17.14 -15.94 -0.30
N THR A 45 -16.03 -16.19 0.41
CA THR A 45 -14.69 -15.85 -0.06
C THR A 45 -14.46 -16.53 -1.43
N PRO A 46 -13.95 -15.80 -2.44
CA PRO A 46 -13.64 -16.39 -3.74
C PRO A 46 -12.73 -17.61 -3.60
N GLU A 47 -13.04 -18.67 -4.36
CA GLU A 47 -12.22 -19.89 -4.40
C GLU A 47 -10.76 -19.55 -4.81
N PRO A 48 -9.76 -20.20 -4.19
CA PRO A 48 -8.36 -20.02 -4.57
C PRO A 48 -8.10 -20.31 -6.06
N VAL A 49 -7.26 -19.50 -6.68
CA VAL A 49 -6.81 -19.66 -8.06
C VAL A 49 -5.59 -20.60 -8.08
N ASP A 50 -5.58 -21.61 -8.97
CA ASP A 50 -4.40 -22.46 -9.18
C ASP A 50 -3.31 -21.66 -9.91
N MET A 51 -2.28 -21.26 -9.19
CA MET A 51 -1.19 -20.43 -9.69
C MET A 51 -0.10 -21.21 -10.44
N LYS A 52 -0.21 -22.54 -10.55
CA LYS A 52 0.83 -23.37 -11.20
C LYS A 52 1.03 -23.04 -12.68
N PRO A 53 -0.01 -22.86 -13.52
CA PRO A 53 0.19 -22.50 -14.93
C PRO A 53 0.84 -21.13 -15.10
N LEU A 54 0.54 -20.18 -14.20
CA LEU A 54 1.19 -18.87 -14.19
C LEU A 54 2.67 -19.00 -13.87
N ARG A 55 3.01 -19.81 -12.85
CA ARG A 55 4.41 -20.10 -12.49
C ARG A 55 5.19 -20.60 -13.69
N GLU A 56 4.71 -21.64 -14.36
CA GLU A 56 5.41 -22.28 -15.48
C GLU A 56 5.69 -21.28 -16.62
N GLN A 57 4.68 -20.48 -17.00
CA GLN A 57 4.83 -19.47 -18.06
C GLN A 57 5.81 -18.34 -17.68
N VAL A 58 5.78 -17.87 -16.43
CA VAL A 58 6.69 -16.82 -15.97
C VAL A 58 8.12 -17.33 -15.84
N GLU A 59 8.32 -18.53 -15.28
CA GLU A 59 9.64 -19.15 -15.16
C GLU A 59 10.27 -19.39 -16.54
N GLU A 60 9.47 -19.81 -17.53
CA GLU A 60 9.89 -19.91 -18.94
C GLU A 60 10.29 -18.54 -19.52
N ALA A 61 9.50 -17.49 -19.26
CA ALA A 61 9.76 -16.15 -19.80
C ALA A 61 11.04 -15.49 -19.27
N ILE A 62 11.44 -15.80 -18.04
CA ILE A 62 12.69 -15.29 -17.44
C ILE A 62 13.88 -16.24 -17.65
N ALA A 63 13.65 -17.45 -18.17
CA ALA A 63 14.70 -18.43 -18.42
C ALA A 63 15.73 -17.88 -19.42
N GLY A 64 17.01 -17.94 -19.04
CA GLY A 64 18.12 -17.54 -19.92
C GLY A 64 18.46 -16.04 -19.93
N ILE A 65 17.64 -15.17 -19.35
CA ILE A 65 17.92 -13.72 -19.21
C ILE A 65 19.12 -13.48 -18.28
N GLY A 66 19.33 -14.38 -17.30
CA GLY A 66 20.38 -14.28 -16.29
C GLY A 66 20.04 -13.30 -15.16
N GLY A 67 20.85 -13.32 -14.10
CA GLY A 67 20.59 -12.57 -12.86
C GLY A 67 19.87 -13.40 -11.80
N ASP A 68 19.81 -12.84 -10.60
CA ASP A 68 19.19 -13.45 -9.43
C ASP A 68 17.75 -12.96 -9.30
N TRP A 69 16.81 -13.73 -9.85
CA TRP A 69 15.41 -13.35 -9.97
C TRP A 69 14.60 -13.70 -8.73
N SER A 70 13.74 -12.77 -8.30
CA SER A 70 12.63 -13.03 -7.39
C SER A 70 11.37 -12.36 -7.90
N PHE A 71 10.23 -13.03 -7.79
CA PHE A 71 8.93 -12.42 -8.09
C PHE A 71 7.85 -12.89 -7.12
N TYR A 72 6.84 -12.04 -6.96
CA TYR A 72 5.67 -12.26 -6.14
C TYR A 72 4.44 -11.77 -6.88
N VAL A 73 3.40 -12.60 -6.92
CA VAL A 73 2.07 -12.23 -7.44
C VAL A 73 1.04 -12.63 -6.41
N LYS A 74 0.10 -11.72 -6.10
CA LYS A 74 -1.06 -12.02 -5.26
C LYS A 74 -2.35 -11.54 -5.92
N HIS A 75 -3.28 -12.46 -6.15
CA HIS A 75 -4.64 -12.13 -6.54
C HIS A 75 -5.41 -11.66 -5.29
N LEU A 76 -5.92 -10.42 -5.31
CA LEU A 76 -6.42 -9.76 -4.09
C LEU A 76 -7.82 -10.24 -3.68
N ASP A 77 -8.60 -10.79 -4.60
CA ASP A 77 -9.94 -11.29 -4.31
C ASP A 77 -9.92 -12.69 -3.68
N SER A 78 -9.05 -13.59 -4.18
CA SER A 78 -8.95 -14.99 -3.71
C SER A 78 -7.80 -15.24 -2.75
N ASP A 79 -7.02 -14.20 -2.42
CA ASP A 79 -5.77 -14.25 -1.64
C ASP A 79 -4.74 -15.28 -2.15
N SER A 80 -4.84 -15.70 -3.42
CA SER A 80 -3.94 -16.69 -4.00
C SER A 80 -2.59 -16.07 -4.31
N VAL A 81 -1.52 -16.72 -3.83
CA VAL A 81 -0.14 -16.20 -3.90
C VAL A 81 0.73 -17.12 -4.73
N LEU A 82 1.56 -16.51 -5.57
CA LEU A 82 2.69 -17.11 -6.24
C LEU A 82 3.96 -16.40 -5.82
N GLU A 83 4.88 -17.15 -5.22
CA GLU A 83 6.20 -16.67 -4.81
C GLU A 83 7.30 -17.46 -5.52
N TYR A 84 8.32 -16.77 -6.00
CA TYR A 84 9.52 -17.37 -6.61
C TYR A 84 10.78 -16.78 -5.97
N GLN A 85 11.57 -17.69 -5.36
CA GLN A 85 12.85 -17.48 -4.66
C GLN A 85 12.85 -16.51 -3.46
N ASN A 86 12.14 -15.38 -3.54
CA ASN A 86 11.96 -14.39 -2.48
C ASN A 86 13.25 -14.04 -1.74
N GLN A 87 14.33 -13.87 -2.50
CA GLN A 87 15.63 -13.56 -1.93
C GLN A 87 15.64 -12.14 -1.38
N GLN A 88 16.48 -11.90 -0.38
CA GLN A 88 16.83 -10.55 0.04
C GLN A 88 17.79 -9.96 -1.00
N LEU A 89 17.31 -8.96 -1.74
CA LEU A 89 18.01 -8.30 -2.84
C LEU A 89 18.14 -6.80 -2.59
N GLN A 90 19.03 -6.14 -3.32
CA GLN A 90 19.08 -4.68 -3.30
C GLN A 90 17.87 -4.12 -4.09
N PRO A 91 17.01 -3.30 -3.46
CA PRO A 91 15.75 -2.85 -4.09
C PRO A 91 15.92 -1.65 -5.02
N ALA A 92 17.12 -1.06 -5.08
CA ALA A 92 17.36 0.27 -5.65
C ALA A 92 16.28 1.27 -5.17
N SER A 93 15.61 1.98 -6.08
CA SER A 93 14.58 2.96 -5.73
C SER A 93 13.25 2.36 -5.21
N VAL A 94 13.05 1.04 -5.17
CA VAL A 94 11.85 0.44 -4.56
C VAL A 94 11.79 0.73 -3.06
N ILE A 95 12.94 0.91 -2.38
CA ILE A 95 13.01 1.29 -0.95
C ILE A 95 12.23 2.57 -0.63
N LYS A 96 12.06 3.47 -1.63
CA LYS A 96 11.31 4.72 -1.49
C LYS A 96 9.84 4.50 -1.11
N MET A 97 9.27 3.34 -1.45
CA MET A 97 7.93 2.96 -1.01
C MET A 97 7.87 2.83 0.52
N PHE A 98 8.84 2.14 1.13
CA PHE A 98 8.92 2.01 2.58
C PHE A 98 9.24 3.33 3.28
N ARG A 99 10.10 4.17 2.67
CA ARG A 99 10.34 5.55 3.15
C ARG A 99 9.07 6.41 3.15
N MET A 100 8.23 6.28 2.12
CA MET A 100 6.91 6.94 2.07
C MET A 100 5.97 6.41 3.16
N ILE A 101 5.91 5.10 3.37
CA ILE A 101 5.06 4.51 4.41
C ILE A 101 5.51 5.02 5.79
N ALA A 102 6.82 5.05 6.06
CA ALA A 102 7.37 5.59 7.29
C ALA A 102 7.04 7.09 7.47
N PHE A 103 7.12 7.89 6.40
CA PHE A 103 6.72 9.30 6.44
C PHE A 103 5.27 9.47 6.91
N TYR A 104 4.34 8.70 6.34
CA TYR A 104 2.93 8.77 6.74
C TYR A 104 2.68 8.20 8.14
N ARG A 105 3.42 7.17 8.57
CA ARG A 105 3.40 6.73 9.97
C ARG A 105 3.82 7.85 10.91
N ALA A 106 4.93 8.53 10.61
CA ALA A 106 5.46 9.62 11.43
C ALA A 106 4.49 10.81 11.52
N LEU A 107 3.76 11.12 10.44
CA LEU A 107 2.66 12.09 10.47
C LEU A 107 1.51 11.63 11.38
N GLN A 108 1.10 10.36 11.28
CA GLN A 108 0.02 9.81 12.10
C GLN A 108 0.36 9.79 13.59
N GLU A 109 1.61 9.44 13.92
CA GLU A 109 2.13 9.40 15.29
C GLU A 109 2.43 10.83 15.84
N GLY A 110 2.34 11.87 15.00
CA GLY A 110 2.59 13.26 15.39
C GLY A 110 4.06 13.59 15.62
N LEU A 111 4.98 12.76 15.13
CA LEU A 111 6.43 12.96 15.23
C LEU A 111 6.93 14.07 14.31
N ILE A 112 6.26 14.23 13.17
CA ILE A 112 6.51 15.29 12.19
C ILE A 112 5.21 15.99 11.82
N SER A 113 5.33 17.23 11.31
CA SER A 113 4.20 17.95 10.73
C SER A 113 4.25 17.90 9.20
N SER A 114 3.09 17.92 8.55
CA SER A 114 3.01 18.10 7.10
C SER A 114 3.04 19.58 6.74
N SER A 115 3.78 19.94 5.70
CA SER A 115 3.74 21.22 5.01
C SER A 115 3.61 20.98 3.49
N PRO A 116 3.18 21.97 2.70
CA PRO A 116 3.18 21.85 1.23
C PRO A 116 4.54 21.44 0.65
N GLU A 117 5.64 21.93 1.22
CA GLU A 117 7.02 21.69 0.76
C GLU A 117 7.43 20.23 0.98
N ILE A 118 7.20 19.67 2.17
CA ILE A 118 7.56 18.27 2.43
C ILE A 118 6.63 17.30 1.67
N LEU A 119 5.36 17.66 1.46
CA LEU A 119 4.45 16.85 0.64
C LEU A 119 4.84 16.87 -0.84
N ASP A 120 5.34 18.00 -1.36
CA ASP A 120 5.96 18.06 -2.69
C ASP A 120 7.20 17.18 -2.79
N THR A 121 8.05 17.20 -1.76
CA THR A 121 9.24 16.34 -1.69
C THR A 121 8.88 14.85 -1.72
N VAL A 122 7.84 14.43 -0.99
CA VAL A 122 7.32 13.05 -1.08
C VAL A 122 6.77 12.75 -2.49
N LYS A 123 6.09 13.69 -3.13
CA LYS A 123 5.66 13.54 -4.53
C LYS A 123 6.85 13.33 -5.46
N ARG A 124 7.89 14.16 -5.41
CA ARG A 124 9.09 14.01 -6.24
C ARG A 124 9.82 12.69 -5.98
N MET A 125 9.89 12.27 -4.72
CA MET A 125 10.47 10.98 -4.33
C MET A 125 9.73 9.80 -4.97
N ILE A 126 8.39 9.80 -4.98
CA ILE A 126 7.62 8.66 -5.47
C ILE A 126 7.35 8.76 -6.97
N ILE A 127 6.78 9.87 -7.43
CA ILE A 127 6.29 10.04 -8.81
C ILE A 127 7.44 10.10 -9.82
N TYR A 128 8.52 10.82 -9.49
CA TYR A 128 9.68 11.01 -10.40
C TYR A 128 10.90 10.18 -9.98
N SER A 129 10.81 9.46 -8.85
CA SER A 129 11.88 8.65 -8.30
C SER A 129 13.14 9.47 -7.96
N GLU A 130 12.99 10.70 -7.46
CA GLU A 130 14.14 11.55 -7.14
C GLU A 130 14.92 11.07 -5.90
N ASN A 131 16.24 10.91 -5.99
CA ASN A 131 17.09 10.44 -4.90
C ASN A 131 17.27 11.49 -3.80
N ALA A 132 17.53 12.76 -4.17
CA ALA A 132 17.70 13.85 -3.21
C ALA A 132 16.45 14.05 -2.33
N ALA A 133 15.27 14.10 -2.97
CA ALA A 133 13.98 14.13 -2.26
C ALA A 133 13.80 12.94 -1.30
N SER A 134 14.29 11.75 -1.67
CA SER A 134 14.21 10.58 -0.80
C SER A 134 15.06 10.73 0.46
N ASN A 135 16.30 11.19 0.31
CA ASN A 135 17.19 11.41 1.45
C ASN A 135 16.66 12.55 2.35
N GLU A 136 16.07 13.59 1.75
CA GLU A 136 15.42 14.69 2.48
C GLU A 136 14.24 14.19 3.32
N VAL A 137 13.35 13.36 2.77
CA VAL A 137 12.22 12.78 3.51
C VAL A 137 12.69 11.97 4.71
N VAL A 138 13.69 11.09 4.52
CA VAL A 138 14.22 10.27 5.63
C VAL A 138 14.91 11.14 6.69
N THR A 139 15.69 12.14 6.26
CA THR A 139 16.33 13.09 7.17
C THR A 139 15.30 13.90 7.96
N TYR A 140 14.18 14.27 7.33
CA TYR A 140 13.08 14.97 7.99
C TYR A 140 12.41 14.10 9.07
N ILE A 141 12.16 12.82 8.78
CA ILE A 141 11.66 11.85 9.78
C ILE A 141 12.60 11.77 10.98
N GLY A 142 13.91 11.73 10.73
CA GLY A 142 14.94 11.65 11.78
C GLY A 142 15.30 12.99 12.44
N ASN A 143 14.51 14.05 12.23
CA ASN A 143 14.75 15.39 12.80
C ASN A 143 16.17 15.94 12.48
N GLY A 144 16.58 15.83 11.21
CA GLY A 144 17.88 16.30 10.72
C GLY A 144 18.97 15.21 10.67
N ASP A 145 18.68 14.00 11.15
CA ASP A 145 19.59 12.85 11.14
C ASP A 145 19.02 11.72 10.27
N PHE A 146 19.66 11.47 9.13
CA PHE A 146 19.21 10.43 8.20
C PHE A 146 19.19 9.04 8.85
N TYR A 147 20.16 8.69 9.68
CA TYR A 147 20.26 7.32 10.20
C TYR A 147 19.17 7.04 11.23
N LYS A 148 18.78 8.03 12.03
CA LYS A 148 17.57 7.93 12.87
C LYS A 148 16.30 7.79 12.05
N GLY A 149 16.23 8.52 10.93
CA GLY A 149 15.15 8.36 9.96
C GLY A 149 15.09 6.94 9.39
N ALA A 150 16.23 6.38 9.00
CA ALA A 150 16.35 5.03 8.45
C ALA A 150 16.00 3.96 9.49
N GLU A 151 16.42 4.12 10.76
CA GLU A 151 15.98 3.27 11.87
C GLU A 151 14.45 3.26 11.98
N TYR A 152 13.81 4.44 11.89
CA TYR A 152 12.35 4.54 11.90
C TYR A 152 11.69 3.90 10.67
N VAL A 153 12.34 3.92 9.50
CA VAL A 153 11.91 3.20 8.28
C VAL A 153 12.02 1.67 8.47
N ASN A 154 13.01 1.19 9.22
CA ASN A 154 13.18 -0.23 9.52
C ASN A 154 12.12 -0.71 10.54
N GLU A 155 11.91 0.05 11.61
CA GLU A 155 10.82 -0.21 12.57
C GLU A 155 9.46 -0.15 11.89
N THR A 156 9.26 0.88 11.06
CA THR A 156 8.50 0.86 9.80
C THR A 156 8.01 -0.49 9.30
N ALA A 157 8.88 -1.07 8.47
CA ALA A 157 8.72 -2.34 7.81
C ALA A 157 8.44 -3.49 8.80
N ALA A 158 9.18 -3.55 9.92
CA ALA A 158 9.00 -4.60 10.92
C ALA A 158 7.57 -4.62 11.50
N LYS A 159 6.96 -3.45 11.80
CA LYS A 159 5.57 -3.36 12.28
C LYS A 159 4.55 -3.86 11.24
N LEU A 160 4.89 -3.82 9.95
CA LEU A 160 4.04 -4.33 8.86
C LEU A 160 4.20 -5.83 8.63
N GLY A 161 5.17 -6.48 9.29
CA GLY A 161 5.58 -7.86 9.03
C GLY A 161 6.64 -7.99 7.92
N CYS A 162 7.13 -6.88 7.39
CA CYS A 162 8.18 -6.83 6.37
C CYS A 162 9.56 -6.92 7.06
N THR A 163 10.07 -8.13 7.24
CA THR A 163 11.25 -8.41 8.08
C THR A 163 12.56 -8.52 7.31
N GLN A 164 12.50 -8.53 5.97
CA GLN A 164 13.67 -8.58 5.09
C GLN A 164 14.01 -7.21 4.49
N THR A 165 13.13 -6.22 4.64
CA THR A 165 13.40 -4.82 4.26
C THR A 165 14.30 -4.13 5.27
N GLN A 166 15.36 -3.51 4.76
CA GLN A 166 16.30 -2.68 5.50
C GLN A 166 16.66 -1.42 4.69
N ASP A 167 16.39 -0.25 5.25
CA ASP A 167 16.95 1.03 4.87
C ASP A 167 18.26 1.24 5.64
N GLY A 168 19.37 1.15 4.94
CA GLY A 168 20.73 1.23 5.50
C GLY A 168 21.49 2.46 5.03
N MET A 169 21.21 2.99 3.84
CA MET A 169 22.02 4.05 3.26
C MET A 169 21.21 5.07 2.46
N MET A 170 21.72 6.31 2.47
CA MET A 170 21.27 7.35 1.55
C MET A 170 21.43 6.88 0.10
N LEU A 171 20.54 7.38 -0.75
CA LEU A 171 20.61 7.16 -2.19
C LEU A 171 21.51 8.23 -2.79
N PHE A 172 22.74 7.87 -3.15
CA PHE A 172 23.72 8.72 -3.81
C PHE A 172 24.01 8.22 -5.23
N ASP A 173 24.49 9.11 -6.10
CA ASP A 173 25.56 8.73 -7.02
C ASP A 173 26.83 8.67 -6.15
N TYR A 174 27.24 7.45 -5.77
CA TYR A 174 28.49 7.09 -5.07
C TYR A 174 29.40 8.26 -4.60
N ASP A 175 29.30 8.65 -3.32
CA ASP A 175 30.35 9.43 -2.64
C ASP A 175 31.22 8.48 -1.79
N PRO A 176 32.44 8.13 -2.22
CA PRO A 176 33.32 7.21 -1.50
C PRO A 176 33.90 7.80 -0.20
N GLY A 177 33.64 9.07 0.12
CA GLY A 177 34.26 9.79 1.23
C GLY A 177 33.62 9.56 2.60
N TYR A 178 32.41 9.02 2.67
CA TYR A 178 31.74 8.71 3.93
C TYR A 178 31.58 7.20 4.10
N LEU A 179 32.18 6.66 5.15
CA LEU A 179 31.88 5.31 5.62
C LEU A 179 30.44 5.30 6.15
N VAL A 180 29.49 4.99 5.27
CA VAL A 180 28.07 4.85 5.60
C VAL A 180 27.86 3.43 6.15
N PRO A 181 27.30 3.25 7.36
CA PRO A 181 26.87 1.93 7.81
C PRO A 181 25.67 1.45 6.96
N GLY A 182 25.79 0.31 6.26
CA GLY A 182 24.66 -0.45 5.70
C GLY A 182 24.45 -0.38 4.18
N ILE A 183 23.76 -1.38 3.63
CA ILE A 183 23.24 -1.46 2.25
C ILE A 183 21.72 -1.54 2.34
N ASN A 184 21.00 -0.99 1.37
CA ASN A 184 19.55 -1.12 1.30
C ASN A 184 19.16 -2.52 0.81
N TYR A 185 18.25 -3.19 1.52
CA TYR A 185 17.74 -4.51 1.18
C TYR A 185 16.21 -4.55 1.24
N SER A 186 15.62 -5.47 0.48
CA SER A 186 14.20 -5.82 0.53
C SER A 186 14.02 -7.21 -0.07
N CYS A 187 12.82 -7.74 -0.02
CA CYS A 187 12.42 -8.86 -0.88
C CYS A 187 11.05 -8.56 -1.53
N VAL A 188 10.67 -9.38 -2.52
CA VAL A 188 9.41 -9.23 -3.24
C VAL A 188 8.17 -9.47 -2.37
N THR A 189 8.26 -10.34 -1.37
CA THR A 189 7.15 -10.62 -0.45
C THR A 189 6.90 -9.46 0.49
N ASP A 190 7.95 -8.82 1.02
CA ASP A 190 7.80 -7.61 1.84
C ASP A 190 7.16 -6.47 1.05
N CYS A 191 7.56 -6.29 -0.23
CA CYS A 191 6.90 -5.34 -1.12
C CYS A 191 5.44 -5.70 -1.36
N GLY A 192 5.15 -7.00 -1.55
CA GLY A 192 3.80 -7.52 -1.75
C GLY A 192 2.87 -7.22 -0.57
N ILE A 193 3.35 -7.49 0.65
CA ILE A 193 2.65 -7.20 1.91
C ILE A 193 2.35 -5.70 2.04
N ALA A 194 3.34 -4.85 1.79
CA ALA A 194 3.17 -3.40 1.90
C ALA A 194 2.11 -2.87 0.91
N LEU A 195 2.17 -3.32 -0.36
CA LEU A 195 1.21 -2.93 -1.39
C LEU A 195 -0.21 -3.43 -1.09
N GLU A 196 -0.35 -4.68 -0.64
CA GLU A 196 -1.64 -5.22 -0.22
C GLU A 196 -2.24 -4.38 0.93
N LYS A 197 -1.44 -4.07 1.95
CA LYS A 197 -1.92 -3.26 3.07
C LYS A 197 -2.35 -1.86 2.63
N ILE A 198 -1.62 -1.24 1.69
CA ILE A 198 -2.03 0.04 1.10
C ILE A 198 -3.37 -0.12 0.37
N TYR A 199 -3.52 -1.17 -0.44
CA TYR A 199 -4.75 -1.46 -1.19
C TYR A 199 -5.96 -1.66 -0.26
N ARG A 200 -5.80 -2.48 0.78
CA ARG A 200 -6.85 -2.80 1.75
C ARG A 200 -7.13 -1.69 2.77
N LYS A 201 -6.35 -0.59 2.76
CA LYS A 201 -6.43 0.51 3.73
C LYS A 201 -6.09 0.09 5.17
N GLU A 202 -5.12 -0.83 5.28
CA GLU A 202 -4.64 -1.46 6.49
C GLU A 202 -3.13 -1.20 6.74
N CYS A 203 -2.52 -0.27 6.01
CA CYS A 203 -1.09 0.02 6.13
C CYS A 203 -0.84 0.98 7.29
N ILE A 204 -1.43 2.17 7.24
CA ILE A 204 -1.31 3.22 8.26
C ILE A 204 -2.70 3.69 8.70
N SER A 205 -3.52 4.12 7.74
CA SER A 205 -4.94 4.44 7.94
C SER A 205 -5.62 4.69 6.60
N PRO A 206 -6.95 4.58 6.50
CA PRO A 206 -7.67 4.85 5.26
C PRO A 206 -7.29 6.17 4.57
N LYS A 207 -7.13 7.25 5.34
CA LYS A 207 -6.72 8.55 4.80
C LYS A 207 -5.33 8.51 4.17
N TYR A 208 -4.33 8.00 4.90
CA TYR A 208 -2.94 8.02 4.42
C TYR A 208 -2.68 6.96 3.35
N ASP A 209 -3.37 5.83 3.44
CA ASP A 209 -3.26 4.75 2.46
C ASP A 209 -3.83 5.18 1.10
N GLU A 210 -4.92 5.96 1.08
CA GLU A 210 -5.42 6.61 -0.14
C GLU A 210 -4.41 7.61 -0.74
N GLU A 211 -3.73 8.41 0.09
CA GLU A 211 -2.69 9.33 -0.39
C GLU A 211 -1.47 8.59 -0.94
N MET A 212 -1.01 7.53 -0.26
CA MET A 212 0.07 6.66 -0.76
C MET A 212 -0.31 6.01 -2.09
N LEU A 213 -1.54 5.52 -2.20
CA LEU A 213 -2.03 4.93 -3.45
C LEU A 213 -2.06 5.95 -4.59
N LYS A 214 -2.51 7.19 -4.35
CA LYS A 214 -2.49 8.27 -5.35
C LYS A 214 -1.07 8.58 -5.84
N LEU A 215 -0.09 8.58 -4.94
CA LEU A 215 1.31 8.82 -5.29
C LEU A 215 1.87 7.72 -6.20
N LEU A 216 1.62 6.45 -5.84
CA LEU A 216 2.03 5.29 -6.64
C LEU A 216 1.32 5.26 -8.00
N LEU A 217 0.03 5.61 -8.05
CA LEU A 217 -0.73 5.80 -9.29
C LEU A 217 -0.17 6.92 -10.16
N GLY A 218 0.48 7.93 -9.55
CA GLY A 218 1.08 9.06 -10.25
C GLY A 218 2.45 8.79 -10.87
N GLN A 219 3.08 7.64 -10.60
CA GLN A 219 4.41 7.28 -11.12
C GLN A 219 4.56 7.57 -12.63
N THR A 220 5.70 8.09 -13.05
CA THR A 220 5.95 8.36 -14.49
C THR A 220 6.80 7.31 -15.17
N ARG A 221 7.57 6.50 -14.43
CA ARG A 221 8.35 5.39 -14.98
C ARG A 221 7.44 4.18 -15.23
N ARG A 222 7.12 3.94 -16.50
CA ARG A 222 6.12 2.96 -16.96
C ARG A 222 6.69 1.87 -17.86
N GLU A 223 8.00 1.78 -17.94
CA GLU A 223 8.66 0.97 -18.95
C GLU A 223 8.72 -0.53 -18.57
N LYS A 224 8.52 -0.90 -17.30
CA LYS A 224 8.60 -2.29 -16.80
C LYS A 224 7.23 -2.96 -16.68
N ILE A 225 6.69 -3.16 -15.47
CA ILE A 225 5.38 -3.81 -15.26
C ILE A 225 4.28 -3.18 -16.13
N PRO A 226 4.20 -1.84 -16.28
CA PRO A 226 3.13 -1.24 -17.06
C PRO A 226 3.26 -1.39 -18.58
N ALA A 227 4.45 -1.69 -19.13
CA ALA A 227 4.73 -1.46 -20.55
C ALA A 227 3.97 -2.37 -21.53
N LEU A 228 3.65 -3.60 -21.10
CA LEU A 228 2.92 -4.57 -21.93
C LEU A 228 1.50 -4.83 -21.43
N LEU A 229 1.00 -4.03 -20.48
CA LEU A 229 -0.39 -4.08 -20.08
C LEU A 229 -1.27 -3.43 -21.16
N PRO A 230 -2.55 -3.85 -21.32
CA PRO A 230 -3.46 -3.19 -22.22
C PRO A 230 -3.58 -1.69 -21.94
N GLU A 231 -3.77 -0.91 -23.01
CA GLU A 231 -3.94 0.54 -22.90
C GLU A 231 -5.06 0.90 -21.93
N GLY A 232 -4.81 1.89 -21.07
CA GLY A 232 -5.76 2.33 -20.06
C GLY A 232 -5.78 1.48 -18.77
N THR A 233 -5.01 0.38 -18.70
CA THR A 233 -4.85 -0.38 -17.46
C THR A 233 -4.30 0.52 -16.36
N LYS A 234 -5.05 0.65 -15.28
CA LYS A 234 -4.64 1.46 -14.13
C LYS A 234 -3.65 0.66 -13.30
N ILE A 235 -2.52 1.29 -12.96
CA ILE A 235 -1.45 0.67 -12.18
C ILE A 235 -0.80 1.67 -11.22
N ALA A 236 -0.66 1.24 -9.97
CA ALA A 236 0.09 1.95 -8.94
C ALA A 236 1.45 1.26 -8.77
N ASN A 237 2.57 1.87 -9.18
CA ASN A 237 3.88 1.20 -9.15
C ASN A 237 5.03 2.06 -8.61
N LYS A 238 6.10 1.36 -8.23
CA LYS A 238 7.40 1.93 -7.90
C LYS A 238 8.51 1.09 -8.53
N THR A 239 9.28 1.74 -9.41
CA THR A 239 10.48 1.14 -10.02
C THR A 239 11.72 1.25 -9.14
N GLY A 240 12.71 0.40 -9.40
CA GLY A 240 14.10 0.51 -8.96
C GLY A 240 15.04 0.10 -10.08
N GLU A 241 16.12 0.85 -10.27
CA GLU A 241 17.17 0.48 -11.23
C GLU A 241 18.56 1.02 -10.85
N THR A 242 19.57 0.22 -11.15
CA THR A 242 20.98 0.57 -11.40
C THR A 242 21.39 -0.11 -12.72
N ASP A 243 22.67 -0.13 -13.06
CA ASP A 243 23.17 -0.88 -14.22
C ASP A 243 22.95 -2.40 -14.08
N ASP A 244 23.09 -2.94 -12.87
CA ASP A 244 23.08 -4.37 -12.56
C ASP A 244 21.84 -4.84 -11.77
N ILE A 245 20.98 -3.92 -11.35
CA ILE A 245 19.74 -4.18 -10.60
C ILE A 245 18.55 -3.64 -11.38
N GLN A 246 17.51 -4.46 -11.56
CA GLN A 246 16.22 -4.04 -12.11
C GLN A 246 15.09 -4.51 -11.20
N ALA A 247 14.18 -3.61 -10.86
CA ALA A 247 13.02 -3.91 -10.05
C ALA A 247 11.81 -3.05 -10.47
N ASP A 248 10.62 -3.59 -10.27
CA ASP A 248 9.36 -2.86 -10.28
C ASP A 248 8.34 -3.62 -9.42
N VAL A 249 7.53 -2.87 -8.69
CA VAL A 249 6.49 -3.42 -7.81
C VAL A 249 5.23 -2.60 -7.94
N GLY A 250 4.06 -3.22 -7.90
CA GLY A 250 2.81 -2.47 -8.01
C GLY A 250 1.53 -3.26 -7.80
N ILE A 251 0.43 -2.51 -7.85
CA ILE A 251 -0.95 -3.01 -7.85
C ILE A 251 -1.51 -2.75 -9.24
N VAL A 252 -1.95 -3.81 -9.91
CA VAL A 252 -2.68 -3.72 -11.18
C VAL A 252 -4.17 -3.81 -10.90
N PHE A 253 -4.90 -2.82 -11.40
CA PHE A 253 -6.36 -2.80 -11.34
C PHE A 253 -6.91 -3.41 -12.62
N SER A 254 -7.51 -4.60 -12.53
CA SER A 254 -7.82 -5.43 -13.70
C SER A 254 -9.30 -5.84 -13.76
N PRO A 255 -9.88 -6.05 -14.95
CA PRO A 255 -11.31 -6.34 -15.09
C PRO A 255 -11.84 -7.56 -14.32
N LYS A 256 -11.01 -8.60 -14.13
CA LYS A 256 -11.41 -9.86 -13.48
C LYS A 256 -10.81 -10.07 -12.09
N GLY A 257 -10.24 -9.04 -11.51
CA GLY A 257 -9.68 -9.07 -10.16
C GLY A 257 -8.38 -8.28 -10.09
N ASP A 258 -8.25 -7.47 -9.05
CA ASP A 258 -7.03 -6.70 -8.81
C ASP A 258 -5.94 -7.63 -8.28
N TYR A 259 -4.68 -7.31 -8.59
CA TYR A 259 -3.56 -8.11 -8.11
C TYR A 259 -2.33 -7.26 -7.79
N VAL A 260 -1.55 -7.76 -6.84
CA VAL A 260 -0.20 -7.25 -6.54
C VAL A 260 0.80 -8.05 -7.36
N ILE A 261 1.79 -7.36 -7.91
CA ILE A 261 2.88 -7.93 -8.70
C ILE A 261 4.19 -7.25 -8.33
N CYS A 262 5.21 -8.02 -8.00
CA CYS A 262 6.54 -7.55 -7.63
C CYS A 262 7.59 -8.37 -8.37
N ALA A 263 8.56 -7.72 -8.99
CA ALA A 263 9.71 -8.38 -9.61
C ALA A 263 11.00 -7.64 -9.23
N MET A 264 12.01 -8.41 -8.85
CA MET A 264 13.36 -7.93 -8.56
C MET A 264 14.37 -8.87 -9.19
N VAL A 265 15.40 -8.29 -9.78
CA VAL A 265 16.56 -9.02 -10.28
C VAL A 265 17.83 -8.21 -10.01
N ASN A 266 18.79 -8.86 -9.35
CA ASN A 266 20.15 -8.37 -9.17
C ASN A 266 21.11 -9.11 -10.09
N ASN A 267 22.35 -8.62 -10.20
CA ASN A 267 23.40 -9.24 -11.01
C ASN A 267 22.97 -9.47 -12.46
N THR A 268 22.20 -8.54 -13.01
CA THR A 268 21.69 -8.63 -14.39
C THR A 268 22.85 -8.64 -15.38
N ARG A 269 22.72 -9.44 -16.45
CA ARG A 269 23.69 -9.43 -17.57
C ARG A 269 23.41 -8.29 -18.57
N SER A 270 22.17 -7.84 -18.59
CA SER A 270 21.63 -6.84 -19.49
C SER A 270 20.43 -6.19 -18.80
N SER A 271 20.54 -4.90 -18.50
CA SER A 271 19.44 -4.13 -17.92
C SER A 271 18.24 -4.11 -18.85
N TRP A 272 18.47 -4.00 -20.17
CA TRP A 272 17.44 -4.04 -21.19
C TRP A 272 16.67 -5.37 -21.20
N ASP A 273 17.37 -6.50 -21.24
CA ASP A 273 16.70 -7.81 -21.31
C ASP A 273 15.93 -8.11 -20.01
N SER A 274 16.49 -7.71 -18.87
CA SER A 274 15.83 -7.84 -17.56
C SER A 274 14.58 -6.98 -17.47
N HIS A 275 14.64 -5.75 -17.97
CA HIS A 275 13.51 -4.84 -18.06
C HIS A 275 12.40 -5.44 -18.93
N GLN A 276 12.72 -5.94 -20.12
CA GLN A 276 11.73 -6.58 -21.01
C GLN A 276 11.13 -7.84 -20.37
N ALA A 277 11.93 -8.62 -19.66
CA ALA A 277 11.45 -9.80 -18.94
C ALA A 277 10.47 -9.45 -17.80
N ILE A 278 10.70 -8.35 -17.05
CA ILE A 278 9.73 -7.85 -16.07
C ILE A 278 8.41 -7.45 -16.74
N ALA A 279 8.47 -6.76 -17.88
CA ALA A 279 7.28 -6.40 -18.64
C ALA A 279 6.52 -7.64 -19.13
N LYS A 280 7.25 -8.66 -19.60
CA LYS A 280 6.66 -9.93 -20.05
C LYS A 280 6.00 -10.72 -18.92
N LEU A 281 6.62 -10.76 -17.74
CA LEU A 281 6.03 -11.33 -16.52
C LEU A 281 4.67 -10.66 -16.22
N SER A 282 4.60 -9.33 -16.32
CA SER A 282 3.38 -8.56 -16.11
C SER A 282 2.28 -8.88 -17.12
N GLU A 283 2.63 -8.95 -18.42
CA GLU A 283 1.70 -9.33 -19.49
C GLU A 283 1.12 -10.74 -19.26
N ILE A 284 1.97 -11.72 -18.99
CA ILE A 284 1.56 -13.10 -18.69
C ILE A 284 0.62 -13.14 -17.49
N THR A 285 0.95 -12.40 -16.43
CA THR A 285 0.12 -12.31 -15.22
C THR A 285 -1.24 -11.68 -15.51
N TYR A 286 -1.28 -10.59 -16.28
CA TYR A 286 -2.52 -9.93 -16.68
C TYR A 286 -3.42 -10.87 -17.47
N ASN A 287 -2.87 -11.53 -18.49
CA ASN A 287 -3.61 -12.46 -19.33
C ASN A 287 -4.09 -13.66 -18.52
N PHE A 288 -3.26 -14.21 -17.62
CA PHE A 288 -3.66 -15.33 -16.76
C PHE A 288 -4.91 -15.03 -15.92
N PHE A 289 -5.01 -13.83 -15.33
CA PHE A 289 -6.18 -13.46 -14.53
C PHE A 289 -7.38 -13.03 -15.38
N ASN A 290 -7.15 -12.49 -16.58
CA ASN A 290 -8.21 -11.93 -17.42
C ASN A 290 -8.72 -12.88 -18.52
N ASP A 291 -7.96 -13.90 -18.89
CA ASP A 291 -8.31 -14.87 -19.92
C ASP A 291 -8.79 -16.17 -19.27
N LYS A 292 -10.12 -16.34 -19.21
CA LYS A 292 -10.73 -17.68 -19.11
C LYS A 292 -11.33 -17.98 -20.48
N GLY A 293 -10.65 -18.77 -21.31
CA GLY A 293 -11.18 -19.18 -22.61
C GLY A 293 -10.17 -19.71 -23.63
N ASN A 294 -9.34 -20.69 -23.26
CA ASN A 294 -8.90 -21.77 -24.15
C ASN A 294 -8.78 -23.05 -23.30
N SER A 295 -9.82 -23.34 -22.52
CA SER A 295 -10.13 -24.74 -22.26
C SER A 295 -10.62 -25.29 -23.60
N GLU A 296 -9.84 -26.19 -24.18
CA GLU A 296 -10.18 -26.97 -25.37
C GLU A 296 -11.65 -27.45 -25.27
N GLU A 297 -12.50 -26.93 -26.17
CA GLU A 297 -13.74 -27.57 -26.62
C GLU A 297 -13.50 -28.17 -28.01
#